data_AF-A0A1A2AP87-F1
#
_entry.id   AF-A0A1A2AP87-F1
#
_cell.length_a   1.000
_cell.length_b   1.000
_cell.length_c   1.000
_cell.angle_alpha   90.00
_cell.angle_beta   90.00
_cell.angle_gamma   90.00
#
_symmetry.space_group_name_H-M   'P 1'
#
loop_
_entity.id
_entity.type
_entity.pdbx_description
1 polymer ?
#
loop_
_entity_poly.entity_id
_entity_poly.type
_entity_poly.pdbx_seq_one_letter_code
_entity_poly.pdbx_strand_id
1 'polypeptide(L)'
;MTFVDARQTLCGAASSCPADPAPEAGDQATAEQRIVDGYVNKQLTCTPDLPPNPQSVTWDPPGFAPYAGGSGVIRDANPQLGGQYRADYVNGRWHIEYPYC
;
A
#
# COMPACT_ATOMS: atom_id res chain seq x y z
N MET A 1 -20.14 -25.06 23.66
CA MET A 1 -21.07 -24.89 22.52
C MET A 1 -21.96 -23.71 22.84
N THR A 2 -21.69 -22.54 22.25
CA THR A 2 -22.62 -21.39 22.17
C THR A 2 -22.03 -20.35 21.22
N PHE A 3 -22.73 -20.10 20.12
CA PHE A 3 -22.67 -18.87 19.35
C PHE A 3 -23.42 -17.77 20.12
N VAL A 4 -23.05 -16.49 19.97
CA VAL A 4 -24.00 -15.39 19.71
C VAL A 4 -23.25 -14.13 19.27
N ASP A 5 -23.84 -13.56 18.22
CA ASP A 5 -23.70 -12.28 17.52
C ASP A 5 -23.49 -11.04 18.42
N ALA A 6 -22.66 -10.08 17.96
CA ALA A 6 -23.00 -8.65 18.06
C ALA A 6 -22.02 -7.79 17.21
N ARG A 7 -22.56 -7.21 16.13
CA ARG A 7 -22.00 -6.04 15.45
C ARG A 7 -22.31 -4.76 16.24
N GLN A 8 -21.45 -3.75 16.07
CA GLN A 8 -21.69 -2.29 16.08
C GLN A 8 -21.07 -1.42 17.21
N THR A 9 -19.95 -0.77 16.83
CA THR A 9 -19.71 0.71 16.78
C THR A 9 -19.75 1.57 18.06
N LEU A 10 -18.60 2.16 18.46
CA LEU A 10 -18.41 3.60 18.81
C LEU A 10 -16.94 3.88 19.25
N CYS A 11 -16.19 4.80 18.61
CA CYS A 11 -14.91 5.34 19.15
C CYS A 11 -14.69 6.81 18.73
N GLY A 12 -14.65 7.73 19.70
CA GLY A 12 -14.41 9.18 19.58
C GLY A 12 -13.45 9.67 20.70
N ALA A 13 -13.74 10.77 21.40
CA ALA A 13 -13.10 11.11 22.68
C ALA A 13 -13.91 10.68 23.92
N ALA A 14 -13.86 9.48 24.44
CA ALA A 14 -13.15 8.36 23.93
C ALA A 14 -11.66 8.58 23.67
N SER A 15 -11.02 7.52 23.21
CA SER A 15 -9.59 7.45 22.98
C SER A 15 -9.42 6.17 22.22
N SER A 16 -8.71 6.29 21.10
CA SER A 16 -7.97 5.22 20.45
C SER A 16 -8.72 3.88 20.39
N CYS A 17 -9.44 3.71 19.27
CA CYS A 17 -9.56 2.40 18.62
C CYS A 17 -8.28 1.58 18.87
N PRO A 18 -8.40 0.25 19.12
CA PRO A 18 -7.24 -0.59 19.34
C PRO A 18 -6.21 -0.22 18.29
N ALA A 19 -5.04 0.24 18.76
CA ALA A 19 -3.92 0.50 17.87
C ALA A 19 -3.83 -0.73 16.99
N ASP A 20 -4.17 -0.53 15.71
CA ASP A 20 -4.19 -1.58 14.71
C ASP A 20 -2.91 -2.40 14.95
N PRO A 21 -3.02 -3.73 15.15
CA PRO A 21 -1.84 -4.54 15.43
C PRO A 21 -0.77 -4.13 14.41
N ALA A 22 0.43 -3.79 14.90
CA ALA A 22 1.47 -3.26 14.04
C ALA A 22 1.53 -4.13 12.77
N PRO A 23 1.27 -3.54 11.58
CA PRO A 23 0.95 -4.34 10.41
C PRO A 23 2.08 -5.33 10.23
N GLU A 24 1.72 -6.62 10.27
CA GLU A 24 2.64 -7.70 10.01
C GLU A 24 3.42 -7.33 8.75
N ALA A 25 4.72 -7.57 8.76
CA ALA A 25 5.52 -7.36 7.58
C ALA A 25 4.92 -8.31 6.52
N GLY A 26 4.16 -7.76 5.57
CA GLY A 26 3.28 -8.51 4.69
C GLY A 26 1.81 -8.09 4.69
N ASP A 27 1.38 -7.06 5.45
CA ASP A 27 0.03 -6.50 5.32
C ASP A 27 -0.04 -5.42 4.23
N GLN A 28 -1.26 -5.19 3.72
CA GLN A 28 -1.50 -4.23 2.64
C GLN A 28 -1.08 -2.79 3.02
N ALA A 29 -1.28 -2.36 4.27
CA ALA A 29 -0.86 -1.02 4.71
C ALA A 29 0.67 -0.84 4.62
N THR A 30 1.43 -1.86 5.04
CA THR A 30 2.89 -1.88 4.88
C THR A 30 3.28 -1.94 3.41
N ALA A 31 2.56 -2.71 2.59
CA ALA A 31 2.78 -2.78 1.15
C ALA A 31 2.65 -1.39 0.52
N GLU A 32 1.57 -0.67 0.79
CA GLU A 32 1.30 0.67 0.24
C GLU A 32 2.39 1.67 0.64
N GLN A 33 2.85 1.66 1.89
CA GLN A 33 3.97 2.50 2.34
C GLN A 33 5.25 2.19 1.55
N ARG A 34 5.58 0.90 1.37
CA ARG A 34 6.78 0.47 0.63
C ARG A 34 6.67 0.81 -0.86
N ILE A 35 5.48 0.69 -1.45
CA ILE A 35 5.20 1.06 -2.83
C ILE A 35 5.38 2.57 -3.03
N VAL A 36 4.93 3.40 -2.09
CA VAL A 36 5.11 4.86 -2.16
C VAL A 36 6.59 5.24 -2.04
N ASP A 37 7.31 4.68 -1.08
CA ASP A 37 8.75 4.95 -0.90
C ASP A 37 9.57 4.58 -2.13
N GLY A 38 9.37 3.36 -2.65
CA GLY A 38 10.06 2.91 -3.87
C GLY A 38 9.70 3.75 -5.10
N TYR A 39 8.46 4.23 -5.18
CA TYR A 39 7.99 5.10 -6.25
C TYR A 39 8.69 6.46 -6.23
N VAL A 40 8.76 7.10 -5.06
CA VAL A 40 9.45 8.38 -4.89
C VAL A 40 10.92 8.24 -5.32
N ASN A 41 11.60 7.18 -4.86
CA ASN A 41 12.99 6.90 -5.24
C ASN A 41 13.13 6.64 -6.76
N LYS A 42 12.19 5.92 -7.36
CA LYS A 42 12.16 5.67 -8.81
C LYS A 42 11.98 6.96 -9.60
N GLN A 43 11.07 7.85 -9.18
CA GLN A 43 10.81 9.11 -9.87
C GLN A 43 11.96 10.10 -9.74
N LEU A 44 12.66 10.14 -8.61
CA LEU A 44 13.90 10.91 -8.49
C LEU A 44 14.96 10.46 -9.52
N THR A 45 14.89 9.22 -10.00
CA THR A 45 15.79 8.67 -11.02
C THR A 45 15.26 8.87 -12.44
N CYS A 46 13.98 8.58 -12.70
CA CYS A 46 13.39 8.67 -14.05
C CYS A 46 13.03 10.12 -14.45
N THR A 47 12.55 10.94 -13.49
CA THR A 47 12.03 12.30 -13.74
C THR A 47 12.54 13.30 -12.69
N PRO A 48 13.85 13.60 -12.64
CA PRO A 48 14.43 14.46 -11.61
C PRO A 48 13.85 15.89 -11.59
N ASP A 49 13.34 16.38 -12.72
CA ASP A 49 12.73 17.71 -12.85
C ASP A 49 11.27 17.78 -12.41
N LEU A 50 10.61 16.62 -12.19
CA LEU A 50 9.22 16.54 -11.75
C LEU A 50 9.17 15.95 -10.34
N PRO A 51 8.87 16.76 -9.31
CA PRO A 51 8.81 16.25 -7.94
C PRO A 51 7.64 15.28 -7.78
N PRO A 52 7.86 14.04 -7.31
CA PRO A 52 6.79 13.07 -7.09
C PRO A 52 5.89 13.51 -5.93
N ASN A 53 4.58 13.39 -6.12
CA ASN A 53 3.57 13.67 -5.10
C ASN A 53 2.46 12.60 -5.16
N PRO A 54 2.74 11.37 -4.71
CA PRO A 54 1.77 10.27 -4.74
C PRO A 54 0.57 10.59 -3.85
N GLN A 55 -0.64 10.52 -4.42
CA GLN A 55 -1.90 10.81 -3.73
C GLN A 55 -2.60 9.53 -3.27
N SER A 56 -2.53 8.47 -4.07
CA SER A 56 -3.14 7.19 -3.73
C SER A 56 -2.47 6.01 -4.41
N VAL A 57 -2.56 4.86 -3.76
CA VAL A 57 -2.20 3.56 -4.29
C VAL A 57 -3.49 2.79 -4.48
N THR A 58 -3.77 2.35 -5.70
CA THR A 58 -4.89 1.46 -5.99
C THR A 58 -4.37 0.07 -6.28
N TRP A 59 -5.11 -0.96 -5.88
CA TRP A 59 -4.79 -2.35 -6.18
C TRP A 59 -5.73 -2.88 -7.25
N ASP A 60 -5.20 -3.62 -8.21
CA ASP A 60 -6.01 -4.40 -9.14
C ASP A 60 -6.64 -5.58 -8.37
N PRO A 61 -7.88 -5.98 -8.70
CA PRO A 61 -8.48 -7.19 -8.12
C PRO A 61 -7.56 -8.41 -8.34
N PRO A 62 -7.33 -9.26 -7.33
CA PRO A 62 -8.08 -9.38 -6.07
C PRO A 62 -7.63 -8.45 -4.92
N GLY A 63 -6.65 -7.57 -5.14
CA GLY A 63 -5.98 -6.79 -4.09
C GLY A 63 -4.58 -7.32 -3.80
N PHE A 64 -4.04 -6.97 -2.63
CA PHE A 64 -2.79 -7.53 -2.14
C PHE A 64 -3.04 -8.81 -1.34
N ALA A 65 -2.28 -9.86 -1.61
CA ALA A 65 -2.32 -11.10 -0.85
C ALA A 65 -0.91 -11.46 -0.33
N PRO A 66 -0.75 -11.80 0.96
CA PRO A 66 0.52 -12.32 1.48
C PRO A 66 0.98 -13.53 0.66
N TYR A 67 2.26 -13.58 0.27
CA TYR A 67 2.88 -14.64 -0.55
C TYR A 67 2.45 -14.75 -2.02
N ALA A 68 1.35 -14.11 -2.43
CA ALA A 68 0.92 -14.03 -3.82
C ALA A 68 1.21 -12.64 -4.44
N GLY A 69 1.38 -11.63 -3.58
CA GLY A 69 1.59 -10.25 -3.98
C GLY A 69 0.33 -9.57 -4.49
N GLY A 70 0.53 -8.51 -5.25
CA GLY A 70 -0.52 -7.77 -5.92
C GLY A 70 0.08 -6.78 -6.91
N SER A 71 -0.75 -6.36 -7.87
CA SER A 71 -0.42 -5.26 -8.77
C SER A 71 -1.41 -4.12 -8.59
N GLY A 72 -1.05 -2.97 -9.13
CA GLY A 72 -1.94 -1.84 -9.12
C GLY A 72 -1.36 -0.63 -9.81
N VAL A 73 -1.91 0.53 -9.47
CA VAL A 73 -1.51 1.82 -10.02
C VAL A 73 -1.31 2.82 -8.90
N ILE A 74 -0.21 3.57 -8.99
CA ILE A 74 0.02 4.77 -8.18
C ILE A 74 -0.55 5.95 -8.95
N ARG A 75 -1.39 6.74 -8.27
CA ARG A 75 -1.88 8.01 -8.77
C ARG A 75 -1.09 9.13 -8.11
N ASP A 76 -0.41 9.92 -8.92
CA ASP A 76 0.28 11.12 -8.49
C ASP A 76 -0.62 12.35 -8.67
N ALA A 77 -0.33 13.42 -7.93
CA ALA A 77 -0.97 14.72 -8.14
C ALA A 77 -0.63 15.29 -9.52
N ASN A 78 0.57 14.98 -10.04
CA ASN A 78 0.93 15.28 -11.41
C ASN A 78 0.39 14.20 -12.35
N PRO A 79 -0.51 14.52 -13.31
CA PRO A 79 -1.08 13.54 -14.22
C PRO A 79 -0.08 12.93 -15.21
N GLN A 80 1.12 13.51 -15.34
CA GLN A 80 2.23 12.94 -16.12
C GLN A 80 3.03 11.90 -15.33
N LEU A 81 2.86 11.86 -14.01
CA LEU A 81 3.51 10.91 -13.11
C LEU A 81 2.50 9.86 -12.62
N GLY A 82 3.01 8.92 -11.84
CA GLY A 82 2.31 7.70 -11.43
C GLY A 82 2.66 6.53 -12.34
N GLY A 83 1.86 5.47 -12.25
CA GLY A 83 2.03 4.30 -13.10
C GLY A 83 1.79 2.99 -12.38
N GLN A 84 1.93 1.90 -13.12
CA GLN A 84 1.69 0.55 -12.62
C GLN A 84 2.79 0.09 -11.67
N TYR A 85 2.45 -0.67 -10.65
CA TYR A 85 3.44 -1.34 -9.81
C TYR A 85 3.06 -2.81 -9.61
N ARG A 86 4.04 -3.59 -9.20
CA ARG A 86 3.85 -4.94 -8.65
C ARG A 86 4.57 -5.02 -7.33
N ALA A 87 3.92 -5.58 -6.33
CA ALA A 87 4.47 -5.72 -5.00
C ALA A 87 4.21 -7.13 -4.48
N ASP A 88 5.27 -7.80 -4.09
CA ASP A 88 5.26 -9.15 -3.56
C ASP A 88 5.98 -9.16 -2.21
N TYR A 89 5.48 -9.98 -1.29
CA TYR A 89 6.14 -10.21 -0.02
C TYR A 89 6.40 -11.69 0.17
N VAL A 90 7.67 -12.08 0.04
CA VAL A 90 8.10 -13.49 -0.01
C VAL A 90 9.30 -13.67 0.92
N ASN A 91 9.28 -14.72 1.74
CA ASN A 91 10.38 -15.06 2.67
C ASN A 91 10.82 -13.90 3.58
N GLY A 92 9.88 -13.07 4.03
CA GLY A 92 10.19 -11.94 4.90
C GLY A 92 10.77 -10.72 4.18
N ARG A 93 10.72 -10.67 2.85
CA ARG A 93 11.30 -9.60 2.02
C ARG A 93 10.27 -9.04 1.04
N TRP A 94 10.22 -7.72 0.96
CA TRP A 94 9.49 -6.99 -0.07
C TRP A 94 10.24 -7.03 -1.40
N HIS A 95 9.52 -7.35 -2.46
CA HIS A 95 9.95 -7.22 -3.84
C HIS A 95 8.95 -6.31 -4.54
N ILE A 96 9.40 -5.14 -5.01
CA ILE A 96 8.52 -4.16 -5.63
C ILE A 96 9.11 -3.75 -6.98
N GLU A 97 8.31 -3.88 -8.02
CA GLU A 97 8.68 -3.56 -9.40
C GLU A 97 7.85 -2.40 -9.92
N TYR A 98 8.52 -1.47 -10.59
CA TYR A 98 7.91 -0.37 -11.33
C TYR A 98 8.27 -0.58 -12.81
N PRO A 99 7.39 -1.22 -13.61
CA PRO A 99 7.60 -1.55 -15.02
C PRO A 99 7.53 -0.31 -15.94
N TYR A 100 8.16 0.77 -15.52
CA TYR A 100 8.28 2.00 -16.26
C TYR A 100 9.57 2.73 -15.92
N CYS A 101 9.97 3.52 -16.90
CA CYS A 101 10.98 4.57 -16.98
C CYS A 101 10.95 4.88 -18.50
#